data_AF-A0AB36F229-F1
#
_entry.id   AF-A0AB36F229-F1
#
_cell.length_a   1.000
_cell.length_b   1.000
_cell.length_c   1.000
_cell.angle_alpha   90.00
_cell.angle_beta   90.00
_cell.angle_gamma   90.00
#
_symmetry.space_group_name_H-M   'P 1'
#
loop_
_entity.id
_entity.type
_entity.pdbx_description
1 polymer ?
#
loop_
_entity_poly.entity_id
_entity_poly.type
_entity_poly.pdbx_seq_one_letter_code
_entity_poly.pdbx_strand_id
1 'polypeptide(L)'
;MRAAVEEDFAARQLASGGLRLFGAFSEAEGLDDLLAKHASALAEGQRLVLGMRSVAHWQSASGDGARLADVPAERGTAACEPADLAALASRHGLSLVALEPYGGLWDNAFLLASLPHPFKWLRLLSWLETDGSLLRLALLLEQQVVSRLDCQATGRYLVALEKSAPVEASPEWSLRQQQARQMRASDGLDGLQDVLQTSPEVFAAALESDSTRLRARHLLFILVRALRLARPAFQVGPWLPDAVAAQLDAWFRAEAIDTRNMALVHGWVAPGALERMRQGVDMVSGLEYHLSAALLRDYFKTHSGVSS
;
A
#
# COMPACT_ATOMS: atom_id res chain seq x y z
N MET A 1 8.30 -5.81 -33.10
CA MET A 1 6.92 -6.34 -33.17
C MET A 1 6.11 -5.76 -32.01
N ARG A 2 5.97 -4.43 -32.01
CA ARG A 2 5.33 -3.56 -31.01
C ARG A 2 4.42 -2.66 -31.83
N ALA A 3 3.11 -2.92 -31.82
CA ALA A 3 2.01 -2.04 -32.32
C ALA A 3 0.70 -2.81 -32.58
N ALA A 4 0.37 -3.86 -31.80
CA ALA A 4 -0.87 -4.63 -32.06
C ALA A 4 -1.59 -5.13 -30.80
N VAL A 5 -1.27 -4.56 -29.62
CA VAL A 5 -1.89 -4.99 -28.34
C VAL A 5 -2.65 -3.86 -27.64
N GLU A 6 -2.56 -2.61 -28.12
CA GLU A 6 -3.22 -1.45 -27.47
C GLU A 6 -4.68 -1.22 -27.90
N GLU A 7 -5.14 -1.72 -29.05
CA GLU A 7 -6.52 -1.45 -29.52
C GLU A 7 -7.53 -2.54 -29.12
N ASP A 8 -7.10 -3.76 -28.85
CA ASP A 8 -8.03 -4.90 -28.70
C ASP A 8 -8.53 -5.13 -27.25
N PHE A 9 -7.98 -4.39 -26.27
CA PHE A 9 -8.47 -4.42 -24.88
C PHE A 9 -9.56 -3.36 -24.60
N ALA A 10 -9.68 -2.34 -25.45
CA ALA A 10 -10.62 -1.23 -25.26
C ALA A 10 -12.07 -1.54 -25.67
N ALA A 11 -12.35 -2.69 -26.30
CA ALA A 11 -13.66 -2.94 -26.92
C ALA A 11 -14.23 -4.35 -26.77
N ARG A 12 -13.84 -5.12 -25.74
CA ARG A 12 -14.61 -6.33 -25.39
C ARG A 12 -15.77 -5.96 -24.46
N GLN A 13 -16.86 -5.50 -25.06
CA GLN A 13 -18.20 -5.58 -24.47
C GLN A 13 -18.48 -7.05 -24.12
N LEU A 14 -18.25 -7.44 -22.87
CA LEU A 14 -18.82 -8.67 -22.34
C LEU A 14 -20.33 -8.46 -22.23
N ALA A 15 -21.01 -8.80 -23.32
CA ALA A 15 -22.46 -8.86 -23.41
C ALA A 15 -22.99 -10.02 -22.57
N SER A 16 -22.92 -9.87 -21.24
CA SER A 16 -23.69 -10.66 -20.28
C SER A 16 -23.81 -9.86 -18.99
N GLY A 17 -24.93 -9.14 -18.82
CA GLY A 17 -25.33 -8.58 -17.52
C GLY A 17 -25.22 -7.06 -17.31
N GLY A 18 -25.46 -6.21 -18.33
CA GLY A 18 -25.69 -4.77 -18.11
C GLY A 18 -24.49 -3.94 -17.61
N LEU A 19 -23.29 -4.53 -17.62
CA LEU A 19 -22.05 -3.90 -17.15
C LEU A 19 -21.23 -3.39 -18.33
N ARG A 20 -20.88 -2.09 -18.34
CA ARG A 20 -19.83 -1.55 -19.21
C ARG A 20 -18.59 -1.26 -18.38
N LEU A 21 -17.57 -2.09 -18.58
CA LEU A 21 -16.23 -1.93 -18.01
C LEU A 21 -15.43 -0.98 -18.90
N PHE A 22 -14.76 0.00 -18.32
CA PHE A 22 -13.85 0.88 -19.06
C PHE A 22 -12.42 0.72 -18.55
N GLY A 23 -11.51 0.49 -19.49
CA GLY A 23 -10.07 0.59 -19.28
C GLY A 23 -9.54 1.92 -19.79
N ALA A 24 -8.53 2.45 -19.11
CA ALA A 24 -7.65 3.57 -19.43
C ALA A 24 -8.28 4.82 -20.10
N PHE A 25 -8.33 5.93 -19.36
CA PHE A 25 -8.63 7.28 -19.85
C PHE A 25 -7.64 7.72 -20.97
N SER A 26 -8.15 8.49 -21.94
CA SER A 26 -7.30 9.30 -22.82
C SER A 26 -6.86 10.55 -22.06
N GLU A 27 -5.58 10.95 -22.15
CA GLU A 27 -5.05 12.19 -21.53
C GLU A 27 -5.82 13.46 -21.99
N ALA A 28 -6.52 13.40 -23.12
CA ALA A 28 -7.24 14.53 -23.72
C ALA A 28 -8.69 14.69 -23.25
N GLU A 29 -9.31 13.69 -22.62
CA GLU A 29 -10.71 13.76 -22.16
C GLU A 29 -10.75 13.99 -20.64
N GLY A 30 -11.41 15.08 -20.20
CA GLY A 30 -11.63 15.35 -18.79
C GLY A 30 -12.63 14.36 -18.16
N LEU A 31 -12.56 14.17 -16.84
CA LEU A 31 -13.47 13.28 -16.11
C LEU A 31 -14.95 13.65 -16.32
N ASP A 32 -15.27 14.94 -16.37
CA ASP A 32 -16.64 15.44 -16.60
C ASP A 32 -17.17 15.05 -18.00
N ASP A 33 -16.36 15.26 -19.04
CA ASP A 33 -16.69 14.90 -20.43
C ASP A 33 -16.90 13.40 -20.59
N LEU A 34 -16.04 12.60 -19.93
CA LEU A 34 -16.15 11.14 -19.92
C LEU A 34 -17.46 10.69 -19.28
N LEU A 35 -17.80 11.25 -18.13
CA LEU A 35 -19.05 10.93 -17.45
C LEU A 35 -20.24 11.33 -18.32
N ALA A 36 -20.23 12.52 -18.93
CA ALA A 36 -21.29 12.97 -19.82
C ALA A 36 -21.48 12.03 -21.02
N LYS A 37 -20.39 11.71 -21.72
CA LYS A 37 -20.35 10.81 -22.88
C LYS A 37 -20.93 9.44 -22.53
N HIS A 38 -20.46 8.81 -21.46
CA HIS A 38 -20.92 7.47 -21.10
C HIS A 38 -22.31 7.46 -20.47
N ALA A 39 -22.67 8.47 -19.66
CA ALA A 39 -24.01 8.59 -19.12
C ALA A 39 -25.07 8.76 -20.21
N SER A 40 -24.74 9.35 -21.36
CA SER A 40 -25.63 9.46 -22.51
C SER A 40 -25.84 8.13 -23.24
N ALA A 41 -24.86 7.24 -23.17
CA ALA A 41 -24.84 5.97 -23.89
C ALA A 41 -25.40 4.79 -23.07
N LEU A 42 -25.67 4.99 -21.77
CA LEU A 42 -26.19 3.98 -20.84
C LEU A 42 -27.71 4.05 -20.78
N ALA A 43 -28.35 2.89 -20.84
CA ALA A 43 -29.76 2.76 -20.47
C ALA A 43 -29.91 2.77 -18.93
N GLU A 44 -31.12 3.06 -18.44
CA GLU A 44 -31.44 3.00 -17.01
C GLU A 44 -31.13 1.60 -16.44
N GLY A 45 -30.57 1.57 -15.22
CA GLY A 45 -30.09 0.37 -14.55
C GLY A 45 -28.74 -0.17 -15.07
N GLN A 46 -28.17 0.39 -16.14
CA GLN A 46 -26.84 -0.01 -16.59
C GLN A 46 -25.73 0.66 -15.78
N ARG A 47 -24.59 -0.03 -15.67
CA ARG A 47 -23.48 0.38 -14.83
C ARG A 47 -22.22 0.74 -15.61
N LEU A 48 -21.56 1.76 -15.11
CA LEU A 48 -20.23 2.24 -15.48
C LEU A 48 -19.25 1.91 -14.36
N VAL A 49 -18.18 1.19 -14.67
CA VAL A 49 -17.09 0.95 -13.71
C VAL A 49 -15.85 1.72 -14.11
N LEU A 50 -15.27 2.45 -13.15
CA LEU A 50 -14.05 3.24 -13.34
C LEU A 50 -12.98 2.82 -12.32
N GLY A 51 -11.72 2.85 -12.74
CA GLY A 51 -10.58 2.86 -11.84
C GLY A 51 -10.13 4.30 -11.60
N MET A 52 -9.91 4.67 -10.35
CA MET A 52 -9.59 6.04 -9.94
C MET A 52 -8.37 6.05 -9.02
N ARG A 53 -7.63 7.16 -9.01
CA ARG A 53 -6.58 7.43 -8.01
C ARG A 53 -7.18 8.19 -6.83
N SER A 54 -6.84 7.76 -5.62
CA SER A 54 -7.21 8.41 -4.37
C SER A 54 -6.28 9.58 -4.08
N VAL A 55 -6.78 10.81 -4.16
CA VAL A 55 -5.99 12.00 -3.86
C VAL A 55 -5.63 12.03 -2.37
N ALA A 56 -6.58 11.72 -1.50
CA ALA A 56 -6.43 11.77 -0.05
C ALA A 56 -5.41 10.76 0.49
N HIS A 57 -5.21 9.61 -0.17
CA HIS A 57 -4.15 8.68 0.21
C HIS A 57 -2.76 9.30 0.04
N TRP A 58 -2.51 9.88 -1.14
CA TRP A 58 -1.23 10.51 -1.47
C TRP A 58 -0.96 11.76 -0.62
N GLN A 59 -1.99 12.56 -0.36
CA GLN A 59 -1.91 13.68 0.56
C GLN A 59 -1.59 13.22 1.99
N SER A 60 -2.30 12.19 2.48
CA SER A 60 -2.11 11.68 3.84
C SER A 60 -0.73 11.09 4.07
N ALA A 61 -0.11 10.48 3.05
CA ALA A 61 1.23 9.89 3.18
C ALA A 61 2.36 10.93 3.09
N SER A 62 2.10 12.08 2.45
CA SER A 62 3.11 13.11 2.18
C SER A 62 3.14 14.24 3.22
N GLY A 63 2.16 14.29 4.13
CA GLY A 63 2.02 15.33 5.16
C GLY A 63 1.45 16.65 4.63
N ASP A 64 1.33 17.66 5.50
CA ASP A 64 0.65 18.96 5.27
C ASP A 64 1.20 19.83 4.10
N GLY A 65 2.20 19.35 3.36
CA GLY A 65 2.81 20.03 2.22
C GLY A 65 2.38 19.55 0.83
N ALA A 66 1.64 18.43 0.72
CA ALA A 66 1.38 17.81 -0.57
C ALA A 66 0.27 18.46 -1.40
N ARG A 67 0.56 18.60 -2.69
CA ARG A 67 -0.36 19.12 -3.71
C ARG A 67 -0.85 17.97 -4.58
N LEU A 68 -1.97 18.20 -5.29
CA LEU A 68 -2.49 17.26 -6.30
C LEU A 68 -1.42 16.83 -7.34
N ALA A 69 -0.44 17.71 -7.59
CA ALA A 69 0.69 17.47 -8.49
C ALA A 69 1.64 16.36 -8.03
N ASP A 70 1.60 15.99 -6.74
CA ASP A 70 2.46 14.94 -6.17
C ASP A 70 1.86 13.54 -6.37
N VAL A 71 0.60 13.45 -6.81
CA VAL A 71 0.01 12.19 -7.26
C VAL A 71 0.66 11.81 -8.59
N PRO A 72 1.35 10.66 -8.69
CA PRO A 72 1.94 10.24 -9.94
C PRO A 72 0.90 10.23 -11.06
N ALA A 73 1.12 11.05 -12.08
CA ALA A 73 0.26 11.08 -13.25
C ALA A 73 0.38 9.71 -13.94
N GLU A 74 -0.74 9.01 -14.02
CA GLU A 74 -0.81 7.72 -14.68
C GLU A 74 -1.70 7.83 -15.89
N ARG A 75 -1.17 7.41 -17.03
CA ARG A 75 -1.93 7.36 -18.27
C ARG A 75 -3.16 6.52 -18.06
N GLY A 76 -4.29 7.12 -18.35
CA GLY A 76 -5.53 6.41 -18.23
C GLY A 76 -5.97 6.11 -16.81
N THR A 77 -5.70 6.98 -15.84
CA THR A 77 -6.43 6.98 -14.56
C THR A 77 -6.65 8.40 -14.05
N ALA A 78 -7.90 8.81 -13.85
CA ALA A 78 -8.22 10.10 -13.24
C ALA A 78 -8.02 10.06 -11.71
N ALA A 79 -7.60 11.19 -11.14
CA ALA A 79 -7.53 11.39 -9.69
C ALA A 79 -8.71 12.23 -9.22
N CYS A 80 -9.48 11.73 -8.25
CA CYS A 80 -10.65 12.42 -7.71
C CYS A 80 -10.92 11.94 -6.29
N GLU A 81 -11.50 12.78 -5.45
CA GLU A 81 -12.05 12.33 -4.19
C GLU A 81 -13.40 11.64 -4.40
N PRO A 82 -13.73 10.58 -3.63
CA PRO A 82 -15.02 9.89 -3.77
C PRO A 82 -16.25 10.80 -3.65
N ALA A 83 -16.20 11.80 -2.78
CA ALA A 83 -17.30 12.75 -2.59
C ALA A 83 -17.50 13.66 -3.81
N ASP A 84 -16.40 14.17 -4.37
CA ASP A 84 -16.43 15.00 -5.58
C ASP A 84 -16.88 14.20 -6.79
N LEU A 85 -16.42 12.95 -6.91
CA LEU A 85 -16.88 12.04 -7.96
C LEU A 85 -18.39 11.77 -7.86
N ALA A 86 -18.92 11.54 -6.65
CA ALA A 86 -20.35 11.31 -6.46
C ALA A 86 -21.18 12.54 -6.86
N ALA A 87 -20.73 13.74 -6.49
CA ALA A 87 -21.37 14.99 -6.89
C ALA A 87 -21.32 15.20 -8.41
N LEU A 88 -20.17 14.92 -9.04
CA LEU A 88 -19.99 15.02 -10.49
C LEU A 88 -20.86 14.00 -11.25
N ALA A 89 -20.88 12.75 -10.81
CA ALA A 89 -21.70 11.69 -11.38
C ALA A 89 -23.20 12.04 -11.32
N SER A 90 -23.66 12.59 -10.20
CA SER A 90 -25.06 12.99 -10.00
C SER A 90 -25.53 14.03 -11.03
N ARG A 91 -24.64 14.94 -11.47
CA ARG A 91 -24.95 15.92 -12.52
C ARG A 91 -25.27 15.29 -13.88
N HIS A 92 -24.81 14.06 -14.12
CA HIS A 92 -25.03 13.30 -15.35
C HIS A 92 -26.12 12.22 -15.20
N GLY A 93 -26.86 12.23 -14.10
CA GLY A 93 -27.87 11.22 -13.78
C GLY A 93 -27.26 9.85 -13.52
N LEU A 94 -26.09 9.82 -12.89
CA LEU A 94 -25.42 8.61 -12.42
C LEU A 94 -25.39 8.61 -10.89
N SER A 95 -25.72 7.47 -10.29
CA SER A 95 -25.67 7.27 -8.84
C SER A 95 -24.51 6.36 -8.45
N LEU A 96 -23.84 6.66 -7.34
CA LEU A 96 -22.77 5.83 -6.80
C LEU A 96 -23.36 4.56 -6.16
N VAL A 97 -22.99 3.38 -6.68
CA VAL A 97 -23.51 2.08 -6.20
C VAL A 97 -22.48 1.33 -5.36
N ALA A 98 -21.21 1.37 -5.77
CA ALA A 98 -20.14 0.71 -5.04
C ALA A 98 -18.83 1.48 -5.18
N LEU A 99 -17.99 1.37 -4.15
CA LEU A 99 -16.64 1.87 -4.15
C LEU A 99 -15.77 0.91 -3.35
N GLU A 100 -14.69 0.45 -3.96
CA GLU A 100 -13.83 -0.61 -3.43
C GLU A 100 -12.36 -0.18 -3.56
N PRO A 101 -11.66 0.14 -2.47
CA PRO A 101 -10.22 0.36 -2.49
C PRO A 101 -9.49 -0.92 -2.92
N TYR A 102 -8.43 -0.75 -3.70
CA TYR A 102 -7.60 -1.86 -4.17
C TYR A 102 -6.17 -1.40 -4.41
N GLY A 103 -5.28 -2.37 -4.62
CA GLY A 103 -3.89 -2.09 -4.93
C GLY A 103 -3.14 -1.53 -3.73
N GLY A 104 -3.56 -1.88 -2.51
CA GLY A 104 -2.92 -1.42 -1.29
C GLY A 104 -1.51 -1.97 -1.11
N LEU A 105 -1.17 -3.07 -1.81
CA LEU A 105 0.20 -3.48 -1.99
C LEU A 105 0.85 -2.67 -3.11
N TRP A 106 0.28 -2.60 -4.33
CA TRP A 106 0.92 -2.06 -5.56
C TRP A 106 1.01 -0.54 -5.72
N ASP A 107 0.15 0.23 -5.06
CA ASP A 107 0.11 1.68 -5.17
C ASP A 107 -0.13 2.29 -3.79
N ASN A 108 0.93 2.28 -2.97
CA ASN A 108 0.86 2.69 -1.58
C ASN A 108 1.95 3.70 -1.21
N ALA A 109 1.52 4.95 -1.06
CA ALA A 109 2.37 6.09 -0.73
C ALA A 109 3.00 5.96 0.67
N PHE A 110 2.32 5.31 1.64
CA PHE A 110 2.92 5.07 2.96
C PHE A 110 4.10 4.11 2.87
N LEU A 111 4.02 3.07 2.05
CA LEU A 111 5.14 2.15 1.82
C LEU A 111 6.29 2.86 1.11
N LEU A 112 6.00 3.71 0.12
CA LEU A 112 7.02 4.51 -0.56
C LEU A 112 7.73 5.47 0.39
N ALA A 113 7.00 6.15 1.27
CA ALA A 113 7.55 7.13 2.21
C ALA A 113 8.28 6.48 3.40
N SER A 114 7.82 5.32 3.88
CA SER A 114 8.27 4.75 5.16
C SER A 114 9.44 3.77 5.03
N LEU A 115 9.80 3.34 3.82
CA LEU A 115 10.82 2.32 3.61
C LEU A 115 12.16 2.92 3.19
N PRO A 116 13.29 2.47 3.78
CA PRO A 116 14.62 2.97 3.42
C PRO A 116 15.00 2.65 1.96
N HIS A 117 14.35 1.64 1.38
CA HIS A 117 14.46 1.28 -0.04
C HIS A 117 13.05 1.28 -0.64
N PRO A 118 12.59 2.39 -1.24
CA PRO A 118 11.18 2.64 -1.56
C PRO A 118 10.55 1.61 -2.52
N PHE A 119 11.36 0.89 -3.29
CA PHE A 119 10.89 -0.11 -4.28
C PHE A 119 11.22 -1.56 -3.93
N LYS A 120 11.80 -1.82 -2.75
CA LYS A 120 12.18 -3.18 -2.35
C LYS A 120 10.96 -4.12 -2.28
N TRP A 121 9.81 -3.59 -1.88
CA TRP A 121 8.58 -4.35 -1.80
C TRP A 121 8.00 -4.68 -3.18
N LEU A 122 8.07 -3.76 -4.16
CA LEU A 122 7.70 -4.04 -5.55
C LEU A 122 8.56 -5.16 -6.14
N ARG A 123 9.87 -5.14 -5.86
CA ARG A 123 10.76 -6.23 -6.25
C ARG A 123 10.39 -7.56 -5.59
N LEU A 124 9.80 -7.55 -4.39
CA LEU A 124 9.28 -8.76 -3.77
C LEU A 124 8.02 -9.24 -4.49
N LEU A 125 7.12 -8.32 -4.85
CA LEU A 125 5.91 -8.64 -5.60
C LEU A 125 6.19 -9.11 -7.04
N SER A 126 7.34 -8.80 -7.63
CA SER A 126 7.70 -9.37 -8.94
C SER A 126 7.84 -10.89 -8.94
N TRP A 127 7.86 -11.53 -7.76
CA TRP A 127 7.93 -12.99 -7.62
C TRP A 127 6.57 -13.67 -7.54
N LEU A 128 5.46 -12.91 -7.50
CA LEU A 128 4.09 -13.46 -7.34
C LEU A 128 3.77 -14.54 -8.38
N GLU A 129 4.24 -14.38 -9.62
CA GLU A 129 4.03 -15.34 -10.71
C GLU A 129 4.65 -16.72 -10.43
N THR A 130 5.68 -16.78 -9.58
CA THR A 130 6.47 -17.99 -9.29
C THR A 130 6.35 -18.49 -7.85
N ASP A 131 5.69 -17.72 -6.98
CA ASP A 131 5.58 -18.01 -5.55
C ASP A 131 4.10 -17.98 -5.12
N GLY A 132 3.45 -19.15 -5.20
CA GLY A 132 2.02 -19.27 -4.92
C GLY A 132 1.62 -18.92 -3.49
N SER A 133 2.50 -19.11 -2.50
CA SER A 133 2.25 -18.68 -1.12
C SER A 133 2.28 -17.16 -1.00
N LEU A 134 3.25 -16.50 -1.65
CA LEU A 134 3.28 -15.04 -1.72
C LEU A 134 2.04 -14.48 -2.43
N LEU A 135 1.60 -15.13 -3.51
CA LEU A 135 0.38 -14.74 -4.24
C LEU A 135 -0.87 -14.84 -3.37
N ARG A 136 -1.08 -15.97 -2.68
CA ARG A 136 -2.24 -16.14 -1.80
C ARG A 136 -2.21 -15.18 -0.62
N LEU A 137 -1.05 -14.93 -0.03
CA LEU A 137 -0.89 -13.90 1.00
C LEU A 137 -1.27 -12.51 0.46
N ALA A 138 -0.73 -12.11 -0.69
CA ALA A 138 -1.04 -10.82 -1.29
C ALA A 138 -2.53 -10.67 -1.58
N LEU A 139 -3.16 -11.72 -2.13
CA LEU A 139 -4.58 -11.76 -2.41
C LEU A 139 -5.43 -11.65 -1.14
N LEU A 140 -5.06 -12.38 -0.08
CA LEU A 140 -5.73 -12.32 1.22
C LEU A 140 -5.69 -10.91 1.79
N LEU A 141 -4.53 -10.25 1.75
CA LEU A 141 -4.38 -8.87 2.23
C LEU A 141 -5.22 -7.89 1.42
N GLU A 142 -5.24 -8.00 0.09
CA GLU A 142 -6.09 -7.15 -0.73
C GLU A 142 -7.59 -7.37 -0.46
N GLN A 143 -8.01 -8.63 -0.35
CA GLN A 143 -9.43 -8.98 -0.22
C GLN A 143 -9.99 -8.80 1.19
N GLN A 144 -9.21 -9.07 2.23
CA GLN A 144 -9.69 -9.05 3.61
C GLN A 144 -9.28 -7.80 4.37
N VAL A 145 -8.21 -7.12 3.96
CA VAL A 145 -7.77 -5.88 4.60
C VAL A 145 -8.09 -4.70 3.71
N VAL A 146 -7.44 -4.59 2.56
CA VAL A 146 -7.51 -3.39 1.71
C VAL A 146 -8.94 -3.05 1.32
N SER A 147 -9.70 -4.01 0.79
CA SER A 147 -11.10 -3.78 0.34
C SER A 147 -12.03 -3.26 1.44
N ARG A 148 -11.68 -3.46 2.71
CA ARG A 148 -12.50 -3.09 3.87
C ARG A 148 -12.17 -1.70 4.42
N LEU A 149 -11.05 -1.12 4.00
CA LEU A 149 -10.62 0.19 4.45
C LEU A 149 -11.29 1.31 3.65
N ASP A 150 -11.02 2.56 4.02
CA ASP A 150 -11.43 3.71 3.23
C ASP A 150 -10.46 3.97 2.06
N CYS A 151 -10.85 4.84 1.12
CA CYS A 151 -9.98 5.21 0.00
C CYS A 151 -8.69 5.92 0.43
N GLN A 152 -8.52 6.33 1.68
CA GLN A 152 -7.26 6.91 2.12
C GLN A 152 -6.23 5.84 2.47
N ALA A 153 -6.64 4.59 2.63
CA ALA A 153 -5.73 3.48 2.90
C ALA A 153 -4.91 3.07 1.67
N THR A 154 -5.38 3.34 0.45
CA THR A 154 -4.74 2.93 -0.81
C THR A 154 -4.72 4.03 -1.86
N GLY A 155 -3.73 3.99 -2.76
CA GLY A 155 -3.61 4.97 -3.85
C GLY A 155 -4.70 4.84 -4.91
N ARG A 156 -5.49 3.76 -4.90
CA ARG A 156 -6.47 3.43 -5.94
C ARG A 156 -7.77 2.92 -5.37
N TYR A 157 -8.85 3.18 -6.10
CA TYR A 157 -10.16 2.60 -5.84
C TYR A 157 -10.92 2.34 -7.14
N LEU A 158 -11.74 1.29 -7.13
CA LEU A 158 -12.73 1.01 -8.15
C LEU A 158 -14.05 1.64 -7.72
N VAL A 159 -14.81 2.13 -8.69
CA VAL A 159 -16.12 2.73 -8.47
C VAL A 159 -17.10 2.21 -9.50
N ALA A 160 -18.30 1.86 -9.05
CA ALA A 160 -19.43 1.50 -9.89
C ALA A 160 -20.51 2.59 -9.79
N LEU A 161 -20.84 3.16 -10.93
CA LEU A 161 -21.88 4.16 -11.10
C LEU A 161 -23.03 3.55 -11.90
N GLU A 162 -24.27 3.79 -11.52
CA GLU A 162 -25.45 3.28 -12.23
C GLU A 162 -26.26 4.44 -12.81
N LYS A 163 -26.77 4.26 -14.03
CA LYS A 163 -27.72 5.20 -14.62
C LYS A 163 -29.07 5.02 -13.93
N SER A 164 -29.40 5.92 -13.03
CA SER A 164 -30.68 5.93 -12.32
C SER A 164 -31.09 7.37 -12.01
N ALA A 165 -32.35 7.57 -11.63
CA ALA A 165 -32.70 8.78 -10.89
C ALA A 165 -31.76 8.94 -9.69
N PRO A 166 -31.39 10.17 -9.28
CA PRO A 166 -30.49 10.38 -8.15
C PRO A 166 -31.11 9.74 -6.90
N VAL A 167 -30.55 8.61 -6.48
CA VAL A 167 -30.86 7.99 -5.20
C VAL A 167 -29.79 8.47 -4.23
N GLU A 168 -30.17 8.86 -3.01
CA GLU A 168 -29.20 9.08 -1.95
C GLU A 168 -28.27 7.86 -1.85
N ALA A 169 -26.97 8.10 -1.68
CA ALA A 169 -25.98 7.03 -1.60
C ALA A 169 -26.43 5.95 -0.60
N SER A 170 -26.19 4.67 -0.91
CA SER A 170 -26.61 3.57 -0.03
C SER A 170 -26.14 3.83 1.40
N PRO A 171 -27.06 3.83 2.40
CA PRO A 171 -26.71 4.13 3.79
C PRO A 171 -25.67 3.15 4.35
N GLU A 172 -25.64 1.91 3.86
CA GLU A 172 -24.66 0.89 4.26
C GLU A 172 -23.22 1.26 3.85
N TRP A 173 -23.05 1.81 2.65
CA TRP A 173 -21.72 2.22 2.18
C TRP A 173 -21.21 3.43 2.97
N SER A 174 -22.07 4.44 3.16
CA SER A 174 -21.71 5.64 3.92
C SER A 174 -21.31 5.29 5.35
N LEU A 175 -22.05 4.38 5.99
CA LEU A 175 -21.74 3.88 7.32
C LEU A 175 -20.38 3.15 7.37
N ARG A 176 -20.10 2.28 6.40
CA ARG A 176 -18.81 1.56 6.33
C ARG A 176 -17.63 2.54 6.21
N GLN A 177 -17.74 3.53 5.34
CA GLN A 177 -16.70 4.55 5.18
C GLN A 177 -16.51 5.38 6.45
N GLN A 178 -17.60 5.71 7.15
CA GLN A 178 -17.54 6.42 8.41
C GLN A 178 -16.83 5.59 9.49
N GLN A 179 -17.16 4.30 9.61
CA GLN A 179 -16.50 3.38 10.55
C GLN A 179 -15.00 3.26 10.26
N ALA A 180 -14.61 3.08 9.00
CA ALA A 180 -13.21 3.00 8.60
C ALA A 180 -12.44 4.30 8.93
N ARG A 181 -13.04 5.47 8.71
CA ARG A 181 -12.44 6.76 9.07
C ARG A 181 -12.29 6.94 10.57
N GLN A 182 -13.31 6.57 11.34
CA GLN A 182 -13.26 6.64 12.81
C GLN A 182 -12.16 5.73 13.38
N MET A 183 -12.06 4.50 12.89
CA MET A 183 -11.00 3.57 13.26
C MET A 183 -9.62 4.15 12.93
N ARG A 184 -9.44 4.72 11.73
CA ARG A 184 -8.15 5.32 11.32
C ARG A 184 -7.75 6.55 12.12
N ALA A 185 -8.71 7.27 12.70
CA ALA A 185 -8.46 8.42 13.56
C ALA A 185 -7.91 8.02 14.94
N SER A 186 -8.06 6.76 15.35
CA SER A 186 -7.39 6.21 16.53
C SER A 186 -5.95 5.81 16.22
N ASP A 187 -5.01 6.21 17.07
CA ASP A 187 -3.60 5.80 17.00
C ASP A 187 -3.42 4.29 17.14
N GLY A 188 -4.32 3.63 17.89
CA GLY A 188 -4.34 2.20 18.14
C GLY A 188 -5.20 1.40 17.15
N LEU A 189 -5.83 2.06 16.16
CA LEU A 189 -6.78 1.45 15.23
C LEU A 189 -7.97 0.77 15.95
N ASP A 190 -8.51 1.43 16.98
CA ASP A 190 -9.66 0.91 17.72
C ASP A 190 -10.85 0.65 16.79
N GLY A 191 -11.46 -0.55 16.91
CA GLY A 191 -12.55 -0.98 16.02
C GLY A 191 -12.09 -1.63 14.71
N LEU A 192 -10.79 -1.92 14.52
CA LEU A 192 -10.28 -2.60 13.32
C LEU A 192 -11.02 -3.92 13.04
N GLN A 193 -11.31 -4.72 14.08
CA GLN A 193 -12.06 -5.98 13.94
C GLN A 193 -13.45 -5.80 13.33
N ASP A 194 -14.12 -4.69 13.62
CA ASP A 194 -15.47 -4.41 13.13
C ASP A 194 -15.42 -3.98 11.65
N VAL A 195 -14.41 -3.17 11.30
CA VAL A 195 -14.12 -2.76 9.91
C VAL A 195 -13.76 -3.97 9.05
N LEU A 196 -12.85 -4.82 9.54
CA LEU A 196 -12.41 -6.02 8.82
C LEU A 196 -13.43 -7.17 8.88
N GLN A 197 -14.43 -7.07 9.77
CA GLN A 197 -15.43 -8.11 10.02
C GLN A 197 -14.81 -9.47 10.36
N THR A 198 -13.69 -9.44 11.10
CA THR A 198 -12.93 -10.62 11.48
C THR A 198 -12.21 -10.37 12.81
N SER A 199 -12.01 -11.44 13.59
CA SER A 199 -11.22 -11.36 14.81
C SER A 199 -9.72 -11.53 14.49
N PRO A 200 -8.82 -11.05 15.38
CA PRO A 200 -7.39 -11.26 15.22
C PRO A 200 -7.01 -12.75 15.07
N GLU A 201 -7.65 -13.64 15.82
CA GLU A 201 -7.37 -15.07 15.82
C GLU A 201 -7.77 -15.72 14.50
N VAL A 202 -8.95 -15.38 13.97
CA VAL A 202 -9.43 -15.89 12.67
C VAL A 202 -8.54 -15.41 11.54
N PHE A 203 -8.14 -14.14 11.58
CA PHE A 203 -7.24 -13.57 10.58
C PHE A 203 -5.84 -14.20 10.65
N ALA A 204 -5.28 -14.36 11.85
CA ALA A 204 -4.00 -15.03 12.05
C ALA A 204 -4.03 -16.47 11.53
N ALA A 205 -5.09 -17.24 11.82
CA ALA A 205 -5.26 -18.59 11.28
C ALA A 205 -5.30 -18.62 9.75
N ALA A 206 -5.96 -17.65 9.11
CA ALA A 206 -6.00 -17.54 7.65
C ALA A 206 -4.61 -17.29 7.03
N LEU A 207 -3.70 -16.64 7.76
CA LEU A 207 -2.33 -16.37 7.33
C LEU A 207 -1.38 -17.56 7.49
N GLU A 208 -1.71 -18.55 8.32
CA GLU A 208 -0.75 -19.53 8.83
C GLU A 208 -0.05 -20.32 7.72
N SER A 209 -0.80 -20.85 6.75
CA SER A 209 -0.23 -21.65 5.66
C SER A 209 0.61 -20.82 4.67
N ASP A 210 0.18 -19.60 4.38
CA ASP A 210 0.80 -18.74 3.36
C ASP A 210 2.00 -17.96 3.88
N SER A 211 2.07 -17.73 5.19
CA SER A 211 3.19 -17.08 5.87
C SER A 211 4.34 -18.03 6.23
N THR A 212 4.31 -19.29 5.79
CA THR A 212 5.40 -20.26 6.03
C THR A 212 6.66 -19.95 5.22
N ARG A 213 6.52 -19.38 4.03
CA ARG A 213 7.64 -19.10 3.10
C ARG A 213 8.37 -17.82 3.49
N LEU A 214 9.70 -17.82 3.30
CA LEU A 214 10.56 -16.68 3.64
C LEU A 214 10.14 -15.40 2.91
N ARG A 215 9.79 -15.48 1.63
CA ARG A 215 9.34 -14.30 0.85
C ARG A 215 8.05 -13.71 1.41
N ALA A 216 7.07 -14.55 1.75
CA ALA A 216 5.83 -14.14 2.37
C ALA A 216 6.06 -13.47 3.74
N ARG A 217 6.92 -14.06 4.58
CA ARG A 217 7.33 -13.44 5.85
C ARG A 217 8.03 -12.11 5.64
N HIS A 218 8.89 -12.00 4.62
CA HIS A 218 9.58 -10.75 4.32
C HIS A 218 8.61 -9.65 3.83
N LEU A 219 7.55 -10.02 3.11
CA LEU A 219 6.48 -9.08 2.76
C LEU A 219 5.80 -8.59 4.03
N LEU A 220 5.39 -9.49 4.93
CA LEU A 220 4.80 -9.14 6.21
C LEU A 220 5.73 -8.25 7.04
N PHE A 221 7.03 -8.55 7.09
CA PHE A 221 8.02 -7.71 7.77
C PHE A 221 8.00 -6.27 7.26
N ILE A 222 8.01 -6.09 5.94
CA ILE A 222 7.97 -4.76 5.30
C ILE A 222 6.68 -4.02 5.65
N LEU A 223 5.53 -4.69 5.56
CA LEU A 223 4.22 -4.09 5.86
C LEU A 223 4.09 -3.72 7.33
N VAL A 224 4.47 -4.63 8.23
CA VAL A 224 4.44 -4.39 9.68
C VAL A 224 5.40 -3.28 10.08
N ARG A 225 6.56 -3.18 9.42
CA ARG A 225 7.49 -2.07 9.64
C ARG A 225 6.84 -0.72 9.34
N ALA A 226 6.24 -0.60 8.15
CA ALA A 226 5.57 0.64 7.75
C ALA A 226 4.40 0.95 8.70
N LEU A 227 3.64 -0.08 9.11
CA LEU A 227 2.55 0.08 10.06
C LEU A 227 3.03 0.56 11.43
N ARG A 228 4.10 -0.01 11.98
CA ARG A 228 4.68 0.43 13.27
C ARG A 228 5.18 1.87 13.24
N LEU A 229 5.69 2.33 12.09
CA LEU A 229 6.08 3.73 11.90
C LEU A 229 4.88 4.67 11.86
N ALA A 230 3.81 4.29 11.14
CA ALA A 230 2.62 5.12 10.99
C ALA A 230 1.65 5.06 12.19
N ARG A 231 1.67 3.96 12.95
CA ARG A 231 0.75 3.63 14.05
C ARG A 231 1.50 2.92 15.18
N PRO A 232 2.32 3.64 15.96
CA PRO A 232 3.16 3.03 16.99
C PRO A 232 2.38 2.42 18.16
N ALA A 233 1.14 2.88 18.40
CA ALA A 233 0.28 2.34 19.45
C ALA A 233 -0.44 1.04 19.05
N PHE A 234 -0.48 0.71 17.76
CA PHE A 234 -1.18 -0.49 17.28
C PHE A 234 -0.40 -1.77 17.59
N GLN A 235 -1.08 -2.74 18.22
CA GLN A 235 -0.52 -4.05 18.52
C GLN A 235 -0.82 -5.04 17.40
N VAL A 236 0.14 -5.22 16.49
CA VAL A 236 0.01 -6.15 15.35
C VAL A 236 0.15 -7.62 15.73
N GLY A 237 0.77 -7.93 16.88
CA GLY A 237 1.08 -9.30 17.30
C GLY A 237 -0.11 -10.26 17.25
N PRO A 238 -1.27 -9.91 17.85
CA PRO A 238 -2.47 -10.75 17.83
C PRO A 238 -3.03 -11.06 16.43
N TRP A 239 -2.66 -10.28 15.41
CA TRP A 239 -3.14 -10.44 14.03
C TRP A 239 -2.23 -11.35 13.20
N LEU A 240 -1.17 -11.91 13.79
CA LEU A 240 -0.19 -12.75 13.12
C LEU A 240 -0.14 -14.13 13.77
N PRO A 241 0.16 -15.19 13.01
CA PRO A 241 0.51 -16.48 13.61
C PRO A 241 1.69 -16.33 14.57
N ASP A 242 1.67 -17.00 15.73
CA ASP A 242 2.69 -16.87 16.79
C ASP A 242 4.12 -17.04 16.27
N ALA A 243 4.35 -18.07 15.43
CA ALA A 243 5.65 -18.34 14.84
C ALA A 243 6.13 -17.20 13.92
N VAL A 244 5.20 -16.54 13.23
CA VAL A 244 5.50 -15.39 12.38
C VAL A 244 5.77 -14.16 13.24
N ALA A 245 4.92 -13.88 14.23
CA ALA A 245 5.10 -12.77 15.16
C ALA A 245 6.49 -12.84 15.85
N ALA A 246 6.84 -13.99 16.40
CA ALA A 246 8.15 -14.23 17.02
C ALA A 246 9.32 -14.01 16.04
N GLN A 247 9.18 -14.48 14.80
CA GLN A 247 10.20 -14.31 13.76
C GLN A 247 10.36 -12.84 13.35
N LEU A 248 9.25 -12.12 13.16
CA LEU A 248 9.29 -10.69 12.83
C LEU A 248 9.90 -9.89 13.96
N ASP A 249 9.54 -10.16 15.21
CA ASP A 249 10.15 -9.50 16.37
C ASP A 249 11.66 -9.76 16.47
N ALA A 250 12.11 -10.97 16.13
CA ALA A 250 13.54 -11.26 16.03
C ALA A 250 14.21 -10.41 14.94
N TRP A 251 13.59 -10.27 13.76
CA TRP A 251 14.11 -9.43 12.68
C TRP A 251 14.11 -7.94 13.04
N PHE A 252 13.07 -7.43 13.70
CA PHE A 252 13.04 -6.04 14.17
C PHE A 252 14.12 -5.76 15.22
N ARG A 253 14.36 -6.70 16.14
CA ARG A 253 15.49 -6.59 17.09
C ARG A 253 16.83 -6.57 16.37
N ALA A 254 17.04 -7.45 15.39
CA ALA A 254 18.26 -7.46 14.59
C ALA A 254 18.45 -6.15 13.81
N GLU A 255 17.41 -5.66 13.13
CA GLU A 255 17.46 -4.38 12.41
C GLU A 255 17.75 -3.20 13.35
N ALA A 256 17.18 -3.18 14.55
CA ALA A 256 17.47 -2.14 15.54
C ALA A 256 18.94 -2.16 16.00
N ILE A 257 19.51 -3.36 16.17
CA ILE A 257 20.93 -3.54 16.50
C ILE A 257 21.81 -3.07 15.34
N ASP A 258 21.52 -3.51 14.12
CA ASP A 258 22.26 -3.12 12.91
C ASP A 258 22.21 -1.60 12.69
N THR A 259 21.04 -0.99 12.87
CA THR A 259 20.86 0.46 12.75
C THR A 259 21.72 1.21 13.77
N ARG A 260 21.73 0.77 15.04
CA ARG A 260 22.57 1.36 16.10
C ARG A 260 24.05 1.15 15.82
N ASN A 261 24.44 -0.04 15.37
CA ASN A 261 25.79 -0.36 14.99
C ASN A 261 26.29 0.55 13.87
N MET A 262 25.53 0.69 12.79
CA MET A 262 25.87 1.58 11.67
C MET A 262 25.90 3.05 12.08
N ALA A 263 24.99 3.49 12.96
CA ALA A 263 25.04 4.86 13.49
C ALA A 263 26.33 5.13 14.28
N LEU A 264 26.83 4.17 15.07
CA LEU A 264 28.11 4.29 15.77
C LEU A 264 29.28 4.35 14.77
N VAL A 265 29.31 3.44 13.80
CA VAL A 265 30.35 3.40 12.77
C VAL A 265 30.39 4.72 11.99
N HIS A 266 29.24 5.20 11.50
CA HIS A 266 29.17 6.46 10.78
C HIS A 266 29.52 7.67 11.64
N GLY A 267 29.17 7.67 12.94
CA GLY A 267 29.55 8.73 13.86
C GLY A 267 31.06 8.85 14.04
N TRP A 268 31.79 7.74 14.04
CA TRP A 268 33.26 7.72 14.12
C TRP A 268 33.93 8.14 12.82
N VAL A 269 33.29 7.81 11.70
CA VAL A 269 33.78 8.12 10.37
C VAL A 269 33.41 9.56 9.98
N ALA A 270 32.49 10.24 10.66
CA ALA A 270 31.98 11.55 10.29
C ALA A 270 33.09 12.63 10.15
N PRO A 271 32.94 13.59 9.21
CA PRO A 271 33.89 14.70 9.08
C PRO A 271 34.06 15.46 10.40
N GLY A 272 35.28 15.54 10.91
CA GLY A 272 35.62 16.26 12.15
C GLY A 272 35.60 15.42 13.44
N ALA A 273 35.23 14.15 13.40
CA ALA A 273 35.24 13.27 14.59
C ALA A 273 36.65 12.77 14.97
N LEU A 274 37.52 12.58 13.97
CA LEU A 274 38.93 12.19 14.07
C LEU A 274 39.70 12.85 12.92
N GLU A 275 41.01 13.06 13.06
CA GLU A 275 41.89 13.40 11.94
C GLU A 275 41.85 12.26 10.91
N ARG A 276 40.90 12.33 9.97
CA ARG A 276 40.69 11.35 8.90
C ARG A 276 41.96 11.09 8.08
N MET A 277 42.80 12.12 7.97
CA MET A 277 44.03 12.10 7.20
C MET A 277 45.21 12.25 8.13
N ARG A 278 46.06 11.23 8.22
CA ARG A 278 47.37 11.35 8.87
C ARG A 278 48.44 11.24 7.81
N GLN A 279 49.20 12.33 7.60
CA GLN A 279 50.27 12.40 6.59
C GLN A 279 49.81 12.01 5.16
N GLY A 280 48.59 12.39 4.77
CA GLY A 280 48.05 12.07 3.44
C GLY A 280 47.42 10.68 3.29
N VAL A 281 47.37 9.89 4.37
CA VAL A 281 46.74 8.57 4.39
C VAL A 281 45.37 8.67 5.06
N ASP A 282 44.34 8.14 4.39
CA ASP A 282 43.00 7.97 4.96
C ASP A 282 43.05 6.84 6.00
N MET A 283 42.99 7.21 7.27
CA MET A 283 43.04 6.29 8.41
C MET A 283 41.69 5.61 8.69
N VAL A 284 40.63 6.03 7.99
CA VAL A 284 39.25 5.65 8.26
C VAL A 284 38.69 4.76 7.15
N SER A 285 39.24 4.86 5.93
CA SER A 285 38.96 3.93 4.84
C SER A 285 39.24 2.48 5.24
N GLY A 286 38.20 1.63 5.17
CA GLY A 286 38.28 0.20 5.53
C GLY A 286 38.07 -0.12 7.01
N LEU A 287 38.04 0.89 7.89
CA LEU A 287 37.80 0.69 9.32
C LEU A 287 36.32 0.37 9.62
N GLU A 288 35.41 0.82 8.75
CA GLU A 288 33.96 0.60 8.89
C GLU A 288 33.58 -0.87 9.04
N TYR A 289 34.15 -1.75 8.22
CA TYR A 289 33.83 -3.18 8.25
C TYR A 289 34.33 -3.84 9.54
N HIS A 290 35.59 -3.58 9.91
CA HIS A 290 36.18 -4.14 11.13
C HIS A 290 35.53 -3.61 12.40
N LEU A 291 35.22 -2.31 12.45
CA LEU A 291 34.53 -1.70 13.58
C LEU A 291 33.10 -2.22 13.70
N SER A 292 32.37 -2.32 12.59
CA SER A 292 31.03 -2.92 12.55
C SER A 292 31.04 -4.35 13.08
N ALA A 293 31.96 -5.20 12.60
CA ALA A 293 32.09 -6.58 13.04
C ALA A 293 32.46 -6.69 14.54
N ALA A 294 33.39 -5.85 15.02
CA ALA A 294 33.79 -5.82 16.43
C ALA A 294 32.64 -5.36 17.33
N LEU A 295 31.89 -4.32 16.95
CA LEU A 295 30.72 -3.86 17.69
C LEU A 295 29.63 -4.94 17.76
N LEU A 296 29.33 -5.61 16.63
CA LEU A 296 28.33 -6.70 16.62
C LEU A 296 28.75 -7.90 17.48
N ARG A 297 30.04 -8.24 17.49
CA ARG A 297 30.58 -9.35 18.28
C ARG A 297 30.73 -9.01 19.77
N ASP A 298 31.41 -7.91 20.07
CA ASP A 298 31.91 -7.62 21.42
C ASP A 298 30.96 -6.74 22.24
N TYR A 299 30.26 -5.81 21.58
CA TYR A 299 29.31 -4.88 22.24
C TYR A 299 27.87 -5.43 22.21
N PHE A 300 27.33 -5.71 21.02
CA PHE A 300 25.95 -6.20 20.87
C PHE A 300 25.82 -7.71 21.11
N LYS A 301 26.92 -8.47 21.05
CA LYS A 301 26.98 -9.92 21.28
C LYS A 301 26.01 -10.74 20.42
N THR A 302 25.80 -10.28 19.19
CA THR A 302 24.89 -10.92 18.22
C THR A 302 25.62 -11.67 17.11
N HIS A 303 26.93 -11.44 16.94
CA HIS A 303 27.75 -12.10 15.92
C HIS A 303 28.72 -13.09 16.57
N SER A 304 28.59 -14.39 16.28
CA SER A 304 29.43 -15.45 16.87
C SER A 304 30.84 -15.54 16.27
N GLY A 305 31.14 -14.74 15.22
CA GLY A 305 32.49 -14.62 14.66
C GLY A 305 32.92 -15.76 13.74
N VAL A 306 32.01 -16.62 13.28
CA VAL A 306 32.34 -17.63 12.26
C VAL A 306 32.29 -16.99 10.88
N SER A 307 33.45 -16.54 10.41
CA SER A 307 33.69 -16.27 8.99
C SER A 307 33.63 -17.61 8.24
N SER A 308 32.81 -17.72 7.21
CA SER A 308 32.91 -18.80 6.20
C SER A 308 34.22 -18.69 5.42
#